data_AF-A0A836WX11-F1
#
_entry.id   AF-A0A836WX11-F1
#
_cell.length_a   1.000
_cell.length_b   1.000
_cell.length_c   1.000
_cell.angle_alpha   90.00
_cell.angle_beta   90.00
_cell.angle_gamma   90.00
#
_symmetry.space_group_name_H-M   'P 1'
#
loop_
_entity.id
_entity.type
_entity.pdbx_description
1 polymer ?
#
loop_
_entity_poly.entity_id
_entity_poly.type
_entity_poly.pdbx_seq_one_letter_code
_entity_poly.pdbx_strand_id
1 'polypeptide(L)'
;MMTVDSVADCLCYDCLITVLGARIKTLLLGKSCPESLAIAKQYPTDTWIENIDYTVENGKCIFSAWYHLKRGHCCNNGCRYCPY
;
A
#
# COMPACT_ATOMS: atom_id res chain seq x y z
N MET A 1 22.31 5.78 -20.56
CA MET A 1 22.60 4.54 -19.82
C MET A 1 21.60 4.46 -18.68
N MET A 2 20.44 3.82 -18.90
CA MET A 2 19.50 3.49 -17.83
C MET A 2 19.61 1.98 -17.68
N THR A 3 20.16 1.53 -16.55
CA THR A 3 20.15 0.13 -16.18
C THR A 3 18.69 -0.25 -15.95
N VAL A 4 18.12 -0.99 -16.89
CA VAL A 4 16.92 -1.77 -16.61
C VAL A 4 17.38 -2.89 -15.68
N ASP A 5 17.34 -2.61 -14.38
CA ASP A 5 17.71 -3.58 -13.37
C ASP A 5 16.82 -4.81 -13.52
N SER A 6 17.50 -5.91 -13.83
CA SER A 6 16.97 -7.23 -14.11
C SER A 6 16.38 -7.84 -12.84
N VAL A 7 15.17 -7.44 -12.45
CA VAL A 7 14.38 -8.13 -11.41
C VAL A 7 12.92 -8.18 -11.87
N ALA A 8 12.54 -9.28 -12.53
CA ALA A 8 11.19 -9.86 -12.43
C ALA A 8 11.07 -11.18 -13.20
N ASP A 9 12.05 -12.09 -13.14
CA ASP A 9 11.91 -13.43 -13.74
C ASP A 9 11.12 -14.42 -12.85
N CYS A 10 10.74 -14.01 -11.63
CA CYS A 10 9.85 -14.79 -10.76
C CYS A 10 8.54 -14.03 -10.50
N LEU A 11 7.45 -14.48 -11.13
CA LEU A 11 6.06 -14.01 -10.97
C LEU A 11 5.31 -14.77 -9.86
N CYS A 12 6.01 -15.24 -8.82
CA CYS A 12 5.32 -15.91 -7.70
C CYS A 12 4.46 -14.89 -6.92
N TYR A 13 3.51 -15.42 -6.13
CA TYR A 13 2.61 -14.60 -5.33
C TYR A 13 3.36 -13.57 -4.47
N ASP A 14 4.39 -13.99 -3.73
CA ASP A 14 5.15 -13.10 -2.85
C ASP A 14 5.93 -12.00 -3.60
N CYS A 15 6.52 -12.35 -4.74
CA CYS A 15 7.20 -11.38 -5.61
C CYS A 15 6.21 -10.36 -6.19
N LEU A 16 5.03 -10.82 -6.63
CA LEU A 16 3.98 -9.95 -7.14
C LEU A 16 3.52 -8.96 -6.07
N ILE A 17 3.28 -9.42 -4.84
CA ILE A 17 2.90 -8.57 -3.71
C ILE A 17 3.96 -7.50 -3.42
N THR A 18 5.23 -7.88 -3.46
CA THR A 18 6.34 -6.94 -3.24
C THR A 18 6.38 -5.85 -4.32
N VAL A 19 6.25 -6.23 -5.59
CA VAL A 19 6.22 -5.29 -6.72
C VAL A 19 4.98 -4.38 -6.64
N LEU A 20 3.81 -4.94 -6.32
CA LEU A 20 2.58 -4.15 -6.15
C LEU A 20 2.72 -3.15 -5.01
N GLY A 21 3.26 -3.56 -3.85
CA GLY A 21 3.53 -2.68 -2.73
C GLY A 21 4.48 -1.53 -3.09
N ALA A 22 5.54 -1.80 -3.85
CA ALA A 22 6.46 -0.77 -4.35
C ALA A 22 5.75 0.20 -5.32
N ARG A 23 4.97 -0.33 -6.28
CA ARG A 23 4.21 0.48 -7.24
C ARG A 23 3.18 1.37 -6.55
N ILE A 24 2.46 0.86 -5.55
CA ILE A 24 1.50 1.65 -4.76
C ILE A 24 2.21 2.81 -4.06
N LYS A 25 3.36 2.58 -3.44
CA LYS A 25 4.15 3.66 -2.83
C LYS A 25 4.55 4.72 -3.84
N THR A 26 5.00 4.32 -5.03
CA THR A 26 5.33 5.26 -6.11
C THR A 26 4.11 6.04 -6.60
N LEU A 27 2.93 5.40 -6.70
CA LEU A 27 1.69 6.07 -7.11
C LEU A 27 1.23 7.14 -6.11
N LEU A 28 1.47 6.91 -4.83
CA LEU A 28 1.12 7.84 -3.75
C LEU A 28 2.21 8.90 -3.51
N LEU A 29 3.42 8.71 -4.04
CA LEU A 29 4.53 9.64 -3.84
C LEU A 29 4.22 10.99 -4.49
N GLY A 30 4.23 12.07 -3.68
CA GLY A 30 3.93 13.42 -4.15
C GLY A 30 2.45 13.71 -4.38
N LYS A 31 1.55 12.78 -4.00
CA LYS A 31 0.11 13.00 -4.04
C LYS A 31 -0.40 13.61 -2.75
N SER A 32 -1.35 14.53 -2.89
CA SER A 32 -2.08 15.07 -1.75
C SER A 32 -3.04 14.02 -1.18
N CYS A 33 -3.46 14.22 0.06
CA CYS A 33 -4.42 13.35 0.75
C CYS A 33 -5.72 13.09 -0.06
N PRO A 34 -6.40 14.09 -0.65
CA PRO A 34 -7.61 13.85 -1.44
C PRO A 34 -7.36 13.10 -2.76
N GLU A 35 -6.22 13.32 -3.41
CA GLU A 35 -5.85 12.57 -4.62
C GLU A 35 -5.61 11.10 -4.30
N SER A 36 -4.86 10.83 -3.24
CA SER A 36 -4.57 9.47 -2.76
C SER A 36 -5.86 8.71 -2.41
N LEU A 37 -6.83 9.41 -1.81
CA LEU A 37 -8.14 8.87 -1.51
C LEU A 37 -8.95 8.57 -2.78
N ALA A 38 -8.91 9.44 -3.79
CA ALA A 38 -9.60 9.21 -5.06
C ALA A 38 -9.03 7.99 -5.82
N ILE A 39 -7.73 7.73 -5.70
CA ILE A 39 -7.09 6.53 -6.25
C ILE A 39 -7.56 5.29 -5.47
N ALA A 40 -7.50 5.32 -4.14
CA ALA A 40 -7.82 4.16 -3.32
C ALA A 40 -9.30 3.76 -3.36
N LYS A 41 -10.23 4.71 -3.52
CA LYS A 41 -11.68 4.45 -3.69
C LYS A 41 -12.03 3.56 -4.88
N GLN A 42 -11.13 3.42 -5.86
CA GLN A 42 -11.33 2.56 -7.02
C GLN A 42 -11.13 1.07 -6.70
N TYR A 43 -10.56 0.75 -5.54
CA TYR A 43 -10.24 -0.62 -5.13
C TYR A 43 -11.17 -1.09 -4.02
N PRO A 44 -11.54 -2.38 -4.00
CA PRO A 44 -12.45 -2.92 -2.99
C PRO A 44 -11.82 -2.93 -1.60
N THR A 45 -12.65 -2.69 -0.57
CA THR A 45 -12.26 -2.68 0.85
C THR A 45 -12.38 -4.04 1.53
N ASP A 46 -13.04 -5.00 0.89
CA ASP A 46 -13.42 -6.28 1.49
C ASP A 46 -12.27 -7.30 1.55
N THR A 47 -11.20 -7.05 0.79
CA THR A 47 -10.02 -7.91 0.72
C THR A 47 -8.80 -7.19 1.28
N TRP A 48 -8.13 -7.82 2.25
CA TRP A 48 -6.89 -7.33 2.83
C TRP A 48 -5.77 -8.29 2.49
N ILE A 49 -4.70 -7.75 1.92
CA ILE A 49 -3.56 -8.53 1.49
C ILE A 49 -2.36 -8.21 2.40
N GLU A 50 -1.80 -9.25 3.01
CA GLU A 50 -0.57 -9.13 3.79
C GLU A 50 0.57 -8.60 2.91
N ASN A 51 1.43 -7.74 3.46
CA ASN A 51 2.48 -6.98 2.77
C ASN A 51 2.00 -5.89 1.79
N ILE A 52 0.69 -5.66 1.64
CA ILE A 52 0.11 -4.50 0.96
C ILE A 52 -0.70 -3.64 1.93
N ASP A 53 -1.71 -4.24 2.54
CA ASP A 53 -2.68 -3.58 3.42
C ASP A 53 -2.24 -3.59 4.87
N TYR A 54 -1.62 -4.69 5.29
CA TYR A 54 -1.10 -4.83 6.63
C TYR A 54 0.14 -5.73 6.63
N THR A 55 0.98 -5.56 7.64
CA THR A 55 2.08 -6.47 7.97
C THR A 55 1.91 -6.96 9.39
N VAL A 56 2.38 -8.17 9.69
CA VAL A 56 2.36 -8.71 11.04
C VAL A 56 3.75 -8.59 11.64
N GLU A 57 3.92 -7.73 12.65
CA GLU A 57 5.16 -7.62 13.41
C GLU A 57 4.90 -7.97 14.87
N ASN A 58 5.66 -8.92 15.44
CA ASN A 58 5.53 -9.37 16.83
C ASN A 58 4.08 -9.72 17.27
N GLY A 59 3.32 -10.35 16.36
CA GLY A 59 1.92 -10.71 16.62
C GLY A 59 0.93 -9.54 16.60
N LYS A 60 1.36 -8.35 16.17
CA LYS A 60 0.49 -7.18 15.98
C LYS A 60 0.35 -6.86 14.49
N CYS A 61 -0.87 -6.64 14.04
CA CYS A 61 -1.15 -6.19 12.68
C CYS A 61 -0.90 -4.68 12.56
N ILE A 62 0.04 -4.30 11.70
CA ILE A 62 0.37 -2.92 11.38
C ILE A 62 -0.23 -2.60 10.01
N PHE A 63 -1.23 -1.73 9.99
CA PHE A 63 -1.88 -1.32 8.75
C PHE A 63 -1.03 -0.29 7.99
N SER A 64 -1.05 -0.40 6.66
CA SER A 64 -0.37 0.54 5.77
C SER A 64 -1.23 1.77 5.48
N ALA A 65 -0.61 2.83 4.94
CA ALA A 65 -1.34 4.00 4.48
C ALA A 65 -2.39 3.64 3.40
N TRP A 66 -2.10 2.65 2.55
CA TRP A 66 -3.01 2.17 1.51
C TRP A 66 -4.30 1.61 2.10
N TYR A 67 -4.21 0.81 3.16
CA TYR A 67 -5.39 0.30 3.86
C TYR A 67 -6.28 1.44 4.40
N HIS A 68 -5.66 2.44 5.03
CA HIS A 68 -6.39 3.60 5.54
C HIS A 68 -7.04 4.44 4.42
N LEU A 69 -6.38 4.57 3.27
CA LEU A 69 -6.93 5.24 2.09
C LEU A 69 -8.12 4.47 1.50
N LYS A 70 -8.03 3.13 1.39
CA LYS A 70 -9.16 2.29 0.91
C LYS A 70 -10.37 2.43 1.82
N ARG A 71 -10.15 2.43 3.14
CA ARG A 71 -11.19 2.64 4.16
C ARG A 71 -11.86 4.02 4.04
N GLY A 72 -11.13 5.01 3.53
CA GLY A 72 -11.65 6.30 3.14
C GLY A 72 -12.02 7.27 4.27
N HIS A 73 -11.62 6.97 5.51
CA HIS A 73 -11.78 7.89 6.64
C HIS A 73 -10.63 7.78 7.65
N CYS A 74 -10.26 8.91 8.25
CA CYS A 74 -9.32 8.95 9.35
C CYS A 74 -9.97 8.36 10.61
N CYS A 75 -9.22 7.52 11.33
CA CYS A 75 -9.70 6.90 12.58
C CYS A 75 -9.36 7.71 13.85
N ASN A 76 -8.68 8.86 13.69
CA ASN A 76 -8.30 9.77 14.77
C ASN A 76 -7.48 9.16 15.93
N ASN A 77 -6.84 8.01 15.70
CA ASN A 77 -6.03 7.28 16.68
C ASN A 77 -4.52 7.56 16.56
N GLY A 78 -4.11 8.52 15.72
CA GLY A 78 -2.69 8.84 15.52
C GLY A 78 -1.88 7.68 14.91
N CYS A 79 -2.40 7.04 13.86
CA CYS A 79 -1.74 5.89 13.24
C CYS A 79 -0.35 6.23 12.68
N ARG A 80 0.60 5.31 12.85
CA ARG A 80 2.00 5.49 12.40
C ARG A 80 2.13 5.76 10.90
N TYR A 81 1.25 5.18 10.08
CA TYR A 81 1.20 5.35 8.64
C TYR A 81 -0.09 6.06 8.20
N CYS A 82 -0.52 7.06 8.95
CA CYS A 82 -1.71 7.82 8.61
C CYS A 82 -1.47 8.64 7.32
N PRO A 83 -2.31 8.48 6.28
CA PRO A 83 -2.25 9.32 5.09
C PRO A 83 -2.91 10.70 5.30
N TYR A 84 -3.73 10.83 6.35
CA TYR A 84 -4.43 12.04 6.80
C TYR A 84 -3.62 12.78 7.86
#